data_AF-A0A430ENY9-F1
#
_entry.id   AF-A0A430ENY9-F1
#
_cell.length_a   1.000
_cell.length_b   1.000
_cell.length_c   1.000
_cell.angle_alpha   90.00
_cell.angle_beta   90.00
_cell.angle_gamma   90.00
#
_symmetry.space_group_name_H-M   'P 1'
#
loop_
_entity.id
_entity.type
_entity.pdbx_description
1 polymer ?
#
loop_
_entity_poly.entity_id
_entity_poly.type
_entity_poly.pdbx_seq_one_letter_code
_entity_poly.pdbx_strand_id
1 'polypeptide(L)'
;MPSLFDPIQLGAIHAANRVWMSPLTRGRSTRGHVPTPVMVDYYRQRASAGLIITEATGISQQGLGWAYAPGIWSDEQVEAWKPITAAVHEAGGKIVSQLWHMGRLVHSDFLGGEPPVSASATTAPGEVRTYPAEDAGEIKRPYSQARPLRTDEIPGILDDYARAAENAICAGFDGVQIHAANGYLIDQFLRDNANFREDDYGGSIDNRIRLLREVSQRVVDTIGADRTGVRLSPNGEVQGVNDSNPVPLFEAAAAALDDIGVAFLEMREPRAGGTRGEPDQPPVHPAMRKVYRGVLALNSDYDAASAQAALDAGEADAIAFGRTFLANPDLPRRLREGLPLNPQREELFYVGGAEGYTDYPTADELALQSA
;
A
#
# COMPACT_ATOMS: atom_id res chain seq x y z
N MET A 1 -6.16 -27.55 6.72
CA MET A 1 -6.02 -26.08 6.78
C MET A 1 -4.87 -25.71 5.87
N PRO A 2 -4.96 -24.63 5.08
CA PRO A 2 -3.89 -24.24 4.17
C PRO A 2 -2.62 -23.84 4.93
N SER A 3 -1.47 -24.23 4.42
CA SER A 3 -0.17 -23.76 4.91
C SER A 3 0.18 -22.40 4.29
N LEU A 4 1.01 -21.60 4.98
CA LEU A 4 1.64 -20.40 4.42
C LEU A 4 2.33 -20.63 3.06
N PHE A 5 2.73 -21.87 2.78
CA PHE A 5 3.48 -22.23 1.57
C PHE A 5 2.62 -22.82 0.46
N ASP A 6 1.33 -23.02 0.70
CA ASP A 6 0.40 -23.49 -0.32
C ASP A 6 0.04 -22.35 -1.29
N PRO A 7 -0.15 -22.65 -2.58
CA PRO A 7 -0.59 -21.66 -3.55
C PRO A 7 -2.00 -21.13 -3.24
N ILE A 8 -2.32 -19.94 -3.76
CA ILE A 8 -3.62 -19.29 -3.60
C ILE A 8 -4.01 -18.53 -4.88
N GLN A 9 -5.30 -18.58 -5.24
CA GLN A 9 -5.86 -17.85 -6.37
C GLN A 9 -6.47 -16.52 -5.90
N LEU A 10 -6.04 -15.40 -6.47
CA LEU A 10 -6.54 -14.04 -6.19
C LEU A 10 -7.18 -13.49 -7.47
N GLY A 11 -8.47 -13.77 -7.69
CA GLY A 11 -9.09 -13.45 -8.98
C GLY A 11 -8.34 -14.12 -10.14
N ALA A 12 -7.69 -13.33 -10.99
CA ALA A 12 -6.86 -13.80 -12.11
C ALA A 12 -5.39 -14.07 -11.73
N ILE A 13 -4.94 -13.68 -10.55
CA ILE A 13 -3.55 -13.75 -10.12
C ILE A 13 -3.32 -15.06 -9.36
N HIS A 14 -2.47 -15.93 -9.91
CA HIS A 14 -2.07 -17.18 -9.27
C HIS A 14 -0.80 -16.97 -8.44
N ALA A 15 -0.95 -16.87 -7.11
CA ALA A 15 0.15 -16.67 -6.18
C ALA A 15 0.73 -18.02 -5.72
N ALA A 16 2.06 -18.14 -5.76
CA ALA A 16 2.76 -19.39 -5.45
C ALA A 16 2.73 -19.79 -3.97
N ASN A 17 2.43 -18.85 -3.08
CA ASN A 17 2.34 -19.04 -1.64
C ASN A 17 1.51 -17.91 -1.00
N ARG A 18 1.31 -17.98 0.32
CA ARG A 18 0.53 -17.03 1.12
C ARG A 18 1.39 -16.01 1.90
N VAL A 19 2.68 -15.91 1.54
CA VAL A 19 3.64 -14.96 2.11
C VAL A 19 3.80 -13.80 1.14
N TRP A 20 3.11 -12.69 1.40
CA TRP A 20 3.11 -11.53 0.51
C TRP A 20 4.12 -10.48 0.93
N MET A 21 4.66 -9.74 -0.03
CA MET A 21 5.42 -8.53 0.23
C MET A 21 4.47 -7.35 0.30
N SER A 22 4.39 -6.74 1.50
CA SER A 22 3.57 -5.56 1.76
C SER A 22 4.13 -4.35 0.98
N PRO A 23 3.28 -3.36 0.63
CA PRO A 23 3.71 -2.11 0.00
C PRO A 23 4.61 -1.29 0.94
N LEU A 24 5.80 -0.93 0.46
CA LEU A 24 6.86 -0.31 1.26
C LEU A 24 7.52 0.83 0.48
N THR A 25 7.19 2.09 0.77
CA THR A 25 7.81 3.26 0.11
C THR A 25 9.32 3.32 0.33
N ARG A 26 10.11 3.42 -0.75
CA ARG A 26 11.58 3.34 -0.67
C ARG A 26 12.30 4.59 -1.18
N GLY A 27 11.63 5.48 -1.91
CA GLY A 27 12.20 6.77 -2.28
C GLY A 27 13.40 6.67 -3.24
N ARG A 28 13.34 5.76 -4.21
CA ARG A 28 14.45 5.45 -5.14
C ARG A 28 14.16 5.77 -6.60
N SER A 29 13.08 6.49 -6.86
CA SER A 29 12.79 7.05 -8.19
C SER A 29 13.55 8.35 -8.43
N THR A 30 13.50 8.87 -9.65
CA THR A 30 14.03 10.21 -9.96
C THR A 30 13.18 11.30 -9.29
N ARG A 31 13.64 12.56 -9.35
CA ARG A 31 12.84 13.74 -8.94
C ARG A 31 11.54 13.87 -9.74
N GLY A 32 11.51 13.38 -10.97
CA GLY A 32 10.30 13.30 -11.81
C GLY A 32 9.41 12.11 -11.50
N HIS A 33 9.66 11.39 -10.40
CA HIS A 33 8.91 10.20 -9.98
C HIS A 33 8.99 9.05 -11.00
N VAL A 34 10.06 9.00 -11.79
CA VAL A 34 10.32 7.92 -12.75
C VAL A 34 11.10 6.80 -12.05
N PRO A 35 10.63 5.54 -12.10
CA PRO A 35 11.39 4.40 -11.58
C PRO A 35 12.82 4.33 -12.14
N THR A 36 13.76 3.85 -11.34
CA THR A 36 15.18 3.76 -11.72
C THR A 36 15.64 2.31 -11.90
N PRO A 37 16.73 2.06 -12.65
CA PRO A 37 17.21 0.70 -12.92
C PRO A 37 17.48 -0.15 -11.66
N VAL A 38 17.90 0.44 -10.54
CA VAL A 38 18.15 -0.31 -9.28
C VAL A 38 16.88 -0.98 -8.73
N MET A 39 15.69 -0.48 -9.09
CA MET A 39 14.42 -1.06 -8.68
C MET A 39 14.15 -2.41 -9.35
N VAL A 40 14.75 -2.67 -10.53
CA VAL A 40 14.63 -3.95 -11.23
C VAL A 40 15.17 -5.08 -10.36
N ASP A 41 16.39 -4.92 -9.83
CA ASP A 41 17.01 -5.94 -8.98
C ASP A 41 16.28 -6.10 -7.65
N TYR A 42 15.80 -5.00 -7.06
CA TYR A 42 15.08 -5.03 -5.79
C TYR A 42 13.82 -5.89 -5.83
N TYR A 43 12.98 -5.70 -6.85
CA TYR A 43 11.76 -6.47 -6.99
C TYR A 43 12.04 -7.88 -7.50
N ARG A 44 12.99 -8.08 -8.44
CA ARG A 44 13.42 -9.41 -8.90
C ARG A 44 13.89 -10.29 -7.74
N GLN A 45 14.73 -9.76 -6.85
CA GLN A 45 15.23 -10.48 -5.67
C GLN A 45 14.10 -11.01 -4.77
N ARG A 46 12.94 -10.35 -4.77
CA ARG A 46 11.78 -10.67 -3.92
C ARG A 46 10.67 -11.42 -4.65
N ALA A 47 10.90 -11.83 -5.90
CA ALA A 47 9.92 -12.54 -6.74
C ALA A 47 9.44 -13.88 -6.15
N SER A 48 10.13 -14.41 -5.12
CA SER A 48 9.66 -15.60 -4.37
C SER A 48 8.42 -15.33 -3.51
N ALA A 49 8.08 -14.06 -3.23
CA ALA A 49 6.83 -13.70 -2.57
C ALA A 49 5.63 -14.25 -3.36
N GLY A 50 4.60 -14.70 -2.64
CA GLY A 50 3.35 -15.13 -3.28
C GLY A 50 2.73 -14.01 -4.12
N LEU A 51 2.77 -12.80 -3.59
CA LEU A 51 2.41 -11.56 -4.27
C LEU A 51 3.35 -10.45 -3.79
N ILE A 52 3.89 -9.68 -4.73
CA ILE A 52 4.53 -8.40 -4.47
C ILE A 52 3.50 -7.30 -4.65
N ILE A 53 3.31 -6.48 -3.62
CA ILE A 53 2.60 -5.21 -3.75
C ILE A 53 3.69 -4.13 -3.75
N THR A 54 3.74 -3.32 -4.82
CA THR A 54 4.79 -2.29 -4.95
C THR A 54 4.78 -1.32 -3.79
N GLU A 55 5.85 -0.54 -3.67
CA GLU A 55 5.71 0.75 -3.00
C GLU A 55 4.52 1.57 -3.51
N ALA A 56 3.98 2.41 -2.63
CA ALA A 56 2.87 3.28 -2.97
C ALA A 56 3.26 4.19 -4.15
N THR A 57 2.50 4.10 -5.24
CA THR A 57 2.80 4.70 -6.54
C THR A 57 1.77 5.77 -6.86
N GLY A 58 2.23 7.01 -7.04
CA GLY A 58 1.35 8.15 -7.24
C GLY A 58 0.51 8.02 -8.52
N ILE A 59 -0.78 8.34 -8.43
CA ILE A 59 -1.71 8.31 -9.58
C ILE A 59 -1.72 9.62 -10.37
N SER A 60 -1.22 10.71 -9.77
CA SER A 60 -1.12 12.04 -10.37
C SER A 60 -0.15 12.91 -9.58
N GLN A 61 0.29 14.03 -10.19
CA GLN A 61 1.12 15.03 -9.50
C GLN A 61 0.40 15.63 -8.27
N GLN A 62 -0.92 15.83 -8.36
CA GLN A 62 -1.72 16.35 -7.23
C GLN A 62 -1.71 15.39 -6.04
N GLY A 63 -1.69 14.08 -6.31
CA GLY A 63 -1.79 13.04 -5.29
C GLY A 63 -0.47 12.63 -4.65
N LEU A 64 0.69 13.11 -5.12
CA LEU A 64 1.99 12.64 -4.65
C LEU A 64 2.86 13.76 -4.05
N GLY A 65 3.20 13.60 -2.77
CA GLY A 65 4.05 14.51 -2.00
C GLY A 65 5.25 13.83 -1.33
N TRP A 66 5.61 12.63 -1.78
CA TRP A 66 6.76 11.90 -1.24
C TRP A 66 7.94 12.02 -2.20
N ALA A 67 9.01 12.68 -1.74
CA ALA A 67 10.22 12.85 -2.55
C ALA A 67 10.77 11.50 -3.02
N TYR A 68 11.00 11.38 -4.33
CA TYR A 68 11.55 10.18 -4.96
C TYR A 68 10.69 8.90 -4.86
N ALA A 69 9.42 8.99 -4.46
CA ALA A 69 8.46 7.90 -4.68
C ALA A 69 8.10 7.80 -6.18
N PRO A 70 7.76 6.63 -6.71
CA PRO A 70 7.38 6.48 -8.11
C PRO A 70 5.97 6.98 -8.42
N GLY A 71 5.74 7.32 -9.68
CA GLY A 71 4.44 7.59 -10.29
C GLY A 71 4.03 6.56 -11.34
N ILE A 72 2.78 6.65 -11.79
CA ILE A 72 2.24 5.87 -12.92
C ILE A 72 1.21 6.67 -13.75
N TRP A 73 1.41 7.99 -13.89
CA TRP A 73 0.51 8.89 -14.63
C TRP A 73 1.03 9.33 -16.00
N SER A 74 2.30 9.06 -16.32
CA SER A 74 2.92 9.44 -17.60
C SER A 74 3.48 8.24 -18.36
N ASP A 75 3.60 8.37 -19.68
CA ASP A 75 4.19 7.35 -20.56
C ASP A 75 5.63 7.01 -20.13
N GLU A 76 6.43 8.02 -19.74
CA GLU A 76 7.80 7.81 -19.26
C GLU A 76 7.84 6.90 -18.02
N GLN A 77 6.91 7.11 -17.08
CA GLN A 77 6.79 6.28 -15.88
C GLN A 77 6.36 4.85 -16.26
N VAL A 78 5.39 4.71 -17.16
CA VAL A 78 4.94 3.40 -17.66
C VAL A 78 6.09 2.62 -18.30
N GLU A 79 6.86 3.24 -19.21
CA GLU A 79 8.00 2.60 -19.85
C GLU A 79 9.10 2.22 -18.84
N ALA A 80 9.33 3.04 -17.81
CA ALA A 80 10.30 2.75 -16.76
C ALA A 80 9.87 1.61 -15.81
N TRP A 81 8.57 1.36 -15.67
CA TRP A 81 8.05 0.22 -14.90
C TRP A 81 8.15 -1.12 -15.64
N LYS A 82 8.10 -1.13 -16.98
CA LYS A 82 8.13 -2.38 -17.78
C LYS A 82 9.35 -3.28 -17.50
N PRO A 83 10.60 -2.79 -17.41
CA PRO A 83 11.73 -3.64 -17.06
C PRO A 83 11.61 -4.27 -15.67
N ILE A 84 10.94 -3.60 -14.74
CA ILE A 84 10.76 -4.06 -13.36
C ILE A 84 9.75 -5.20 -13.31
N THR A 85 8.58 -5.03 -13.93
CA THR A 85 7.53 -6.07 -14.00
C THR A 85 8.03 -7.28 -14.77
N ALA A 86 8.70 -7.07 -15.92
CA ALA A 86 9.31 -8.13 -16.71
C ALA A 86 10.33 -8.94 -15.89
N ALA A 87 11.20 -8.28 -15.13
CA ALA A 87 12.19 -8.95 -14.28
C ALA A 87 11.57 -9.80 -13.16
N VAL A 88 10.45 -9.35 -12.59
CA VAL A 88 9.69 -10.14 -11.61
C VAL A 88 9.06 -11.36 -12.27
N HIS A 89 8.46 -11.19 -13.45
CA HIS A 89 7.84 -12.28 -14.20
C HIS A 89 8.85 -13.32 -14.69
N GLU A 90 10.03 -12.88 -15.16
CA GLU A 90 11.16 -13.75 -15.52
C GLU A 90 11.63 -14.59 -14.33
N ALA A 91 11.58 -14.03 -13.12
CA ALA A 91 11.87 -14.74 -11.87
C ALA A 91 10.67 -15.55 -11.33
N GLY A 92 9.55 -15.61 -12.06
CA GLY A 92 8.35 -16.39 -11.70
C GLY A 92 7.43 -15.74 -10.67
N GLY A 93 7.67 -14.47 -10.32
CA GLY A 93 6.89 -13.74 -9.32
C GLY A 93 5.61 -13.12 -9.88
N LYS A 94 4.81 -12.58 -8.94
CA LYS A 94 3.59 -11.80 -9.22
C LYS A 94 3.69 -10.42 -8.58
N ILE A 95 3.27 -9.39 -9.31
CA ILE A 95 3.41 -8.01 -8.86
C ILE A 95 2.21 -7.16 -9.23
N VAL A 96 1.72 -6.38 -8.26
CA VAL A 96 0.62 -5.43 -8.42
C VAL A 96 1.07 -4.03 -8.02
N SER A 97 0.59 -3.01 -8.75
CA SER A 97 0.89 -1.61 -8.42
C SER A 97 -0.05 -1.11 -7.32
N GLN A 98 0.49 -0.56 -6.23
CA GLN A 98 -0.34 0.13 -5.24
C GLN A 98 -0.63 1.57 -5.67
N LEU A 99 -1.88 1.87 -5.99
CA LEU A 99 -2.35 3.19 -6.44
C LEU A 99 -2.52 4.15 -5.27
N TRP A 100 -1.82 5.28 -5.32
CA TRP A 100 -1.68 6.19 -4.18
C TRP A 100 -2.10 7.62 -4.49
N HIS A 101 -2.98 8.16 -3.64
CA HIS A 101 -3.27 9.58 -3.53
C HIS A 101 -3.19 10.00 -2.06
N MET A 102 -2.20 10.83 -1.73
CA MET A 102 -1.87 11.19 -0.35
C MET A 102 -2.87 12.15 0.32
N GLY A 103 -3.65 12.89 -0.47
CA GLY A 103 -4.62 13.85 0.05
C GLY A 103 -3.93 14.97 0.82
N ARG A 104 -4.38 15.27 2.05
CA ARG A 104 -3.81 16.35 2.89
C ARG A 104 -2.34 16.17 3.27
N LEU A 105 -1.73 15.02 2.95
CA LEU A 105 -0.33 14.74 3.21
C LEU A 105 0.62 15.15 2.08
N VAL A 106 0.10 15.79 1.03
CA VAL A 106 0.95 16.44 0.02
C VAL A 106 1.33 17.83 0.53
N HIS A 107 2.63 18.18 0.53
CA HIS A 107 3.03 19.56 0.82
C HIS A 107 2.85 20.44 -0.41
N SER A 108 2.52 21.72 -0.24
CA SER A 108 2.36 22.70 -1.33
C SER A 108 3.60 22.86 -2.20
N ASP A 109 4.79 22.52 -1.68
CA ASP A 109 6.05 22.50 -2.42
C ASP A 109 6.02 21.54 -3.63
N PHE A 110 5.22 20.48 -3.55
CA PHE A 110 5.01 19.53 -4.65
C PHE A 110 3.93 20.00 -5.63
N LEU A 111 3.22 21.09 -5.30
CA LEU A 111 2.04 21.59 -6.00
C LEU A 111 2.21 23.03 -6.50
N GLY A 112 3.45 23.53 -6.57
CA GLY A 112 3.73 24.90 -7.02
C GLY A 112 3.17 25.99 -6.11
N GLY A 113 2.95 25.69 -4.84
CA GLY A 113 2.37 26.61 -3.85
C GLY A 113 0.88 26.42 -3.60
N GLU A 114 0.18 25.64 -4.44
CA GLU A 114 -1.24 25.34 -4.23
C GLU A 114 -1.45 24.43 -2.99
N PRO A 115 -2.57 24.57 -2.27
CA PRO A 115 -2.87 23.72 -1.13
C PRO A 115 -3.18 22.28 -1.59
N PRO A 116 -2.83 21.26 -0.78
CA PRO A 116 -3.26 19.90 -1.05
C PRO A 116 -4.78 19.77 -0.93
N VAL A 117 -5.33 18.65 -1.38
CA VAL A 117 -6.77 18.37 -1.34
C VAL A 117 -7.12 17.29 -0.32
N SER A 118 -8.31 17.35 0.25
CA SER A 118 -8.83 16.36 1.22
C SER A 118 -10.36 16.36 1.24
N ALA A 119 -10.95 15.52 2.08
CA ALA A 119 -12.40 15.55 2.34
C ALA A 119 -12.83 16.89 2.92
N SER A 120 -12.02 17.49 3.79
CA SER A 120 -12.31 18.73 4.52
C SER A 120 -11.06 19.57 4.78
N ALA A 121 -11.27 20.81 5.24
CA ALA A 121 -10.21 21.79 5.46
C ALA A 121 -9.38 21.49 6.73
N THR A 122 -8.57 20.44 6.67
CA THR A 122 -7.78 19.93 7.79
C THR A 122 -6.29 19.97 7.49
N THR A 123 -5.48 20.12 8.54
CA THR A 123 -4.01 20.05 8.48
C THR A 123 -3.56 18.76 9.15
N ALA A 124 -2.72 17.98 8.49
CA ALA A 124 -2.13 16.80 9.11
C ALA A 124 -1.12 17.18 10.21
N PRO A 125 -0.95 16.32 11.23
CA PRO A 125 0.06 16.57 12.25
C PRO A 125 1.47 16.35 11.72
N GLY A 126 2.44 17.03 12.33
CA GLY A 126 3.86 16.81 12.08
C GLY A 126 4.38 17.49 10.80
N GLU A 127 5.42 16.89 10.23
CA GLU A 127 6.20 17.45 9.15
C GLU A 127 6.44 16.40 8.06
N VAL A 128 6.70 16.89 6.84
CA VAL A 128 7.04 16.09 5.67
C VAL A 128 8.39 16.49 5.11
N ARG A 129 9.12 15.50 4.60
CA ARG A 129 10.38 15.72 3.87
C ARG A 129 10.06 16.24 2.48
N THR A 130 10.56 17.43 2.15
CA THR A 130 10.50 17.98 0.79
C THR A 130 11.83 17.74 0.07
N TYR A 131 11.92 18.14 -1.21
CA TYR A 131 13.20 18.12 -1.90
C TYR A 131 14.23 19.00 -1.17
N PRO A 132 15.49 18.54 -1.01
CA PRO A 132 16.55 19.38 -0.48
C PRO A 132 16.75 20.61 -1.38
N ALA A 133 17.04 21.77 -0.79
CA ALA A 133 17.53 22.91 -1.55
C ALA A 133 18.97 22.61 -1.99
N GLU A 134 19.42 23.20 -3.11
CA GLU A 134 20.70 22.86 -3.76
C GLU A 134 21.93 22.93 -2.82
N ASP A 135 21.84 23.68 -1.71
CA ASP A 135 22.91 23.86 -0.71
C ASP A 135 22.49 23.50 0.74
N ALA A 136 21.35 22.83 0.94
CA ALA A 136 20.89 22.43 2.27
C ALA A 136 20.62 20.92 2.36
N GLY A 137 20.88 20.32 3.53
CA GLY A 137 20.52 18.93 3.83
C GLY A 137 19.01 18.67 3.79
N GLU A 138 18.55 17.56 4.40
CA GLU A 138 17.12 17.24 4.46
C GLU A 138 16.27 18.44 4.93
N ILE A 139 15.27 18.84 4.13
CA ILE A 139 14.31 19.88 4.51
C ILE A 139 13.02 19.20 4.97
N LYS A 140 12.65 19.44 6.22
CA LYS A 140 11.33 19.12 6.75
C LYS A 140 10.48 20.37 6.77
N ARG A 141 9.22 20.25 6.37
CA ARG A 141 8.23 21.32 6.45
C ARG A 141 6.97 20.85 7.16
N PRO A 142 6.33 21.70 7.98
CA PRO A 142 5.02 21.37 8.54
C PRO A 142 4.02 21.19 7.40
N TYR A 143 3.04 20.30 7.57
CA TYR A 143 1.96 20.20 6.60
C TYR A 143 1.16 21.51 6.52
N SER A 144 0.69 21.84 5.31
CA SER A 144 -0.23 22.95 5.07
C SER A 144 -1.69 22.49 5.19
N GLN A 145 -2.60 23.44 5.42
CA GLN A 145 -4.02 23.13 5.44
C GLN A 145 -4.49 22.70 4.05
N ALA A 146 -5.17 21.55 3.97
CA ALA A 146 -5.78 21.11 2.74
C ALA A 146 -7.03 21.94 2.41
N ARG A 147 -7.31 22.08 1.11
CA ARG A 147 -8.60 22.55 0.62
C ARG A 147 -9.57 21.36 0.52
N PRO A 148 -10.84 21.51 0.92
CA PRO A 148 -11.86 20.50 0.63
C PRO A 148 -12.02 20.31 -0.88
N LEU A 149 -12.07 19.06 -1.34
CA LEU A 149 -12.51 18.75 -2.70
C LEU A 149 -13.96 19.24 -2.88
N ARG A 150 -14.22 19.94 -3.98
CA ARG A 150 -15.59 20.19 -4.40
C ARG A 150 -16.18 18.94 -5.04
N THR A 151 -17.49 18.78 -4.98
CA THR A 151 -18.18 17.60 -5.53
C THR A 151 -17.94 17.46 -7.04
N ASP A 152 -17.78 18.57 -7.77
CA ASP A 152 -17.46 18.60 -9.21
C ASP A 152 -16.00 18.20 -9.52
N GLU A 153 -15.12 18.10 -8.52
CA GLU A 153 -13.72 17.64 -8.70
C GLU A 153 -13.58 16.13 -8.53
N ILE A 154 -14.52 15.46 -7.86
CA ILE A 154 -14.47 14.03 -7.58
C ILE A 154 -14.39 13.18 -8.87
N PRO A 155 -15.15 13.48 -9.95
CA PRO A 155 -14.99 12.76 -11.21
C PRO A 155 -13.54 12.76 -11.74
N GLY A 156 -12.81 13.86 -11.59
CA GLY A 156 -11.40 13.92 -12.00
C GLY A 156 -10.49 13.02 -11.17
N ILE A 157 -10.76 12.87 -9.87
CA ILE A 157 -10.05 11.91 -9.01
C ILE A 157 -10.33 10.47 -9.45
N LEU A 158 -11.58 10.15 -9.79
CA LEU A 158 -11.94 8.82 -10.32
C LEU A 158 -11.21 8.52 -11.63
N ASP A 159 -11.12 9.51 -12.53
CA ASP A 159 -10.41 9.38 -13.80
C ASP A 159 -8.89 9.22 -13.60
N ASP A 160 -8.30 9.87 -12.60
CA ASP A 160 -6.90 9.65 -12.22
C ASP A 160 -6.64 8.21 -11.78
N TYR A 161 -7.51 7.63 -10.94
CA TYR A 161 -7.40 6.23 -10.54
C TYR A 161 -7.59 5.27 -11.72
N ALA A 162 -8.54 5.54 -12.62
CA ALA A 162 -8.78 4.74 -13.82
C ALA A 162 -7.54 4.72 -14.72
N ARG A 163 -7.02 5.90 -15.06
CA ARG A 163 -5.83 6.05 -15.91
C ARG A 163 -4.60 5.40 -15.27
N ALA A 164 -4.39 5.58 -13.97
CA ALA A 164 -3.29 4.94 -13.26
C ALA A 164 -3.40 3.41 -13.29
N ALA A 165 -4.60 2.87 -13.17
CA ALA A 165 -4.84 1.43 -13.29
C ALA A 165 -4.56 0.91 -14.71
N GLU A 166 -5.05 1.60 -15.74
CA GLU A 166 -4.76 1.28 -17.14
C GLU A 166 -3.25 1.32 -17.42
N ASN A 167 -2.58 2.38 -16.99
CA ASN A 167 -1.14 2.54 -17.10
C ASN A 167 -0.37 1.41 -16.40
N ALA A 168 -0.83 0.96 -15.22
CA ALA A 168 -0.24 -0.18 -14.54
C ALA A 168 -0.37 -1.47 -15.37
N ILE A 169 -1.52 -1.73 -15.98
CA ILE A 169 -1.68 -2.88 -16.89
C ILE A 169 -0.76 -2.75 -18.11
N CYS A 170 -0.65 -1.56 -18.71
CA CYS A 170 0.27 -1.27 -19.81
C CYS A 170 1.75 -1.44 -19.42
N ALA A 171 2.09 -1.19 -18.16
CA ALA A 171 3.42 -1.43 -17.60
C ALA A 171 3.69 -2.91 -17.28
N GLY A 172 2.71 -3.80 -17.48
CA GLY A 172 2.87 -5.24 -17.26
C GLY A 172 2.63 -5.70 -15.83
N PHE A 173 1.96 -4.92 -14.98
CA PHE A 173 1.54 -5.42 -13.66
C PHE A 173 0.45 -6.50 -13.80
N ASP A 174 0.42 -7.48 -12.89
CA ASP A 174 -0.62 -8.51 -12.83
C ASP A 174 -1.99 -7.94 -12.39
N GLY A 175 -1.99 -6.73 -11.82
CA GLY A 175 -3.17 -6.02 -11.31
C GLY A 175 -2.77 -4.79 -10.49
N VAL A 176 -3.72 -4.27 -9.70
CA VAL A 176 -3.49 -3.11 -8.84
C VAL A 176 -4.05 -3.33 -7.44
N GLN A 177 -3.54 -2.57 -6.47
CA GLN A 177 -4.12 -2.43 -5.15
C GLN A 177 -4.47 -0.95 -4.89
N ILE A 178 -5.73 -0.65 -4.59
CA ILE A 178 -6.15 0.71 -4.21
C ILE A 178 -5.72 0.98 -2.77
N HIS A 179 -4.93 2.04 -2.56
CA HIS A 179 -4.52 2.43 -1.22
C HIS A 179 -5.61 3.26 -0.52
N ALA A 180 -6.42 2.60 0.31
CA ALA A 180 -7.49 3.22 1.12
C ALA A 180 -7.20 3.14 2.63
N ALA A 181 -5.95 3.38 3.01
CA ALA A 181 -5.43 3.14 4.35
C ALA A 181 -4.43 4.22 4.74
N ASN A 182 -3.91 4.13 5.97
CA ASN A 182 -2.82 4.90 6.53
C ASN A 182 -3.06 6.43 6.49
N GLY A 183 -4.30 6.88 6.56
CA GLY A 183 -4.63 8.31 6.59
C GLY A 183 -4.43 9.05 5.27
N TYR A 184 -4.36 8.35 4.13
CA TYR A 184 -4.34 8.95 2.79
C TYR A 184 -5.74 9.32 2.28
N LEU A 185 -5.89 9.81 1.04
CA LEU A 185 -7.11 10.49 0.58
C LEU A 185 -8.39 9.70 0.86
N ILE A 186 -8.46 8.43 0.47
CA ILE A 186 -9.69 7.64 0.68
C ILE A 186 -9.95 7.45 2.18
N ASP A 187 -8.92 7.17 2.99
CA ASP A 187 -9.06 7.02 4.46
C ASP A 187 -9.46 8.35 5.14
N GLN A 188 -9.04 9.50 4.59
CA GLN A 188 -9.49 10.83 5.01
C GLN A 188 -10.98 11.05 4.72
N PHE A 189 -11.55 10.41 3.70
CA PHE A 189 -13.00 10.40 3.46
C PHE A 189 -13.73 9.38 4.35
N LEU A 190 -13.11 8.23 4.65
CA LEU A 190 -13.73 7.20 5.49
C LEU A 190 -14.01 7.70 6.91
N ARG A 191 -13.08 8.46 7.50
CA ARG A 191 -13.03 8.69 8.95
C ARG A 191 -13.56 10.05 9.39
N ASP A 192 -14.35 10.06 10.46
CA ASP A 192 -15.16 11.22 10.89
C ASP A 192 -14.35 12.35 11.54
N ASN A 193 -13.09 12.11 11.91
CA ASN A 193 -12.19 13.15 12.40
C ASN A 193 -11.46 13.92 11.29
N ALA A 194 -11.61 13.50 10.02
CA ALA A 194 -11.00 14.13 8.85
C ALA A 194 -12.04 14.50 7.77
N ASN A 195 -13.22 13.88 7.81
CA ASN A 195 -14.34 14.16 6.93
C ASN A 195 -15.49 14.86 7.66
N PHE A 196 -15.55 16.17 7.52
CA PHE A 196 -16.60 17.04 8.05
C PHE A 196 -17.58 17.50 6.96
N ARG A 197 -17.69 16.76 5.85
CA ARG A 197 -18.58 17.13 4.75
C ARG A 197 -20.05 16.93 5.13
N GLU A 198 -20.89 17.81 4.59
CA GLU A 198 -22.36 17.76 4.74
C GLU A 198 -23.07 17.34 3.45
N ASP A 199 -22.31 17.02 2.39
CA ASP A 199 -22.83 16.50 1.13
C ASP A 199 -22.86 14.97 1.12
N ASP A 200 -23.15 14.38 -0.05
CA ASP A 200 -23.26 12.93 -0.23
C ASP A 200 -21.95 12.15 0.03
N TYR A 201 -20.84 12.83 0.35
CA TYR A 201 -19.56 12.21 0.68
C TYR A 201 -19.17 12.37 2.17
N GLY A 202 -20.04 12.87 3.04
CA GLY A 202 -19.80 12.91 4.49
C GLY A 202 -21.05 12.70 5.36
N GLY A 203 -20.85 12.76 6.67
CA GLY A 203 -21.87 12.47 7.67
C GLY A 203 -22.08 10.97 7.89
N SER A 204 -23.04 10.36 7.20
CA SER A 204 -23.37 8.93 7.39
C SER A 204 -22.23 8.01 6.96
N ILE A 205 -22.18 6.78 7.49
CA ILE A 205 -21.22 5.76 7.03
C ILE A 205 -21.34 5.54 5.52
N ASP A 206 -22.56 5.43 5.00
CA ASP A 206 -22.81 5.23 3.56
C ASP A 206 -22.20 6.33 2.69
N ASN A 207 -22.28 7.58 3.14
CA ASN A 207 -21.69 8.72 2.45
C ASN A 207 -20.16 8.72 2.58
N ARG A 208 -19.61 8.41 3.76
CA ARG A 208 -18.15 8.37 3.99
C ARG A 208 -17.46 7.27 3.20
N ILE A 209 -18.11 6.12 2.99
CA ILE A 209 -17.58 5.04 2.15
C ILE A 209 -17.80 5.27 0.65
N ARG A 210 -18.54 6.32 0.25
CA ARG A 210 -18.89 6.56 -1.16
C ARG A 210 -17.67 6.69 -2.06
N LEU A 211 -16.67 7.47 -1.66
CA LEU A 211 -15.45 7.63 -2.47
C LEU A 211 -14.71 6.29 -2.64
N LEU A 212 -14.61 5.48 -1.58
CA LEU A 212 -14.04 4.14 -1.67
C LEU A 212 -14.80 3.30 -2.70
N ARG A 213 -16.13 3.27 -2.61
CA ARG A 213 -16.99 2.52 -3.54
C ARG A 213 -16.82 2.97 -4.99
N GLU A 214 -16.85 4.27 -5.23
CA GLU A 214 -16.74 4.84 -6.58
C GLU A 214 -15.35 4.63 -7.18
N VAL A 215 -14.27 4.81 -6.40
CA VAL A 215 -12.90 4.51 -6.85
C VAL A 215 -12.76 3.02 -7.16
N SER A 216 -13.20 2.15 -6.26
CA SER A 216 -13.14 0.69 -6.46
C SER A 216 -13.94 0.27 -7.69
N GLN A 217 -15.17 0.73 -7.84
CA GLN A 217 -15.98 0.42 -9.03
C GLN A 217 -15.32 0.93 -10.31
N ARG A 218 -14.81 2.17 -10.31
CA ARG A 218 -14.14 2.76 -11.48
C ARG A 218 -12.92 1.95 -11.92
N VAL A 219 -12.09 1.51 -10.98
CA VAL A 219 -10.91 0.69 -11.28
C VAL A 219 -11.34 -0.69 -11.78
N VAL A 220 -12.34 -1.31 -11.14
CA VAL A 220 -12.92 -2.58 -11.58
C VAL A 220 -13.47 -2.51 -13.01
N ASP A 221 -14.21 -1.45 -13.35
CA ASP A 221 -14.74 -1.22 -14.70
C ASP A 221 -13.62 -1.05 -15.73
N THR A 222 -12.45 -0.56 -15.30
CA THR A 222 -11.30 -0.29 -16.18
C THR A 222 -10.46 -1.54 -16.45
N ILE A 223 -10.13 -2.32 -15.41
CA ILE A 223 -9.15 -3.42 -15.51
C ILE A 223 -9.66 -4.80 -15.08
N GLY A 224 -10.90 -4.88 -14.59
CA GLY A 224 -11.50 -6.11 -14.07
C GLY A 224 -11.39 -6.26 -12.55
N ALA A 225 -12.44 -6.84 -11.95
CA ALA A 225 -12.51 -7.12 -10.51
C ALA A 225 -11.45 -8.15 -10.07
N ASP A 226 -11.16 -9.11 -10.94
CA ASP A 226 -10.21 -10.20 -10.76
C ASP A 226 -8.73 -9.75 -10.76
N ARG A 227 -8.46 -8.48 -11.05
CA ARG A 227 -7.13 -7.83 -11.01
C ARG A 227 -7.08 -6.64 -10.06
N THR A 228 -8.13 -6.40 -9.29
CA THR A 228 -8.25 -5.24 -8.40
C THR A 228 -8.26 -5.70 -6.95
N GLY A 229 -7.32 -5.22 -6.14
CA GLY A 229 -7.33 -5.35 -4.70
C GLY A 229 -7.48 -4.02 -3.98
N VAL A 230 -7.70 -4.06 -2.67
CA VAL A 230 -7.80 -2.86 -1.83
C VAL A 230 -6.99 -3.05 -0.55
N ARG A 231 -6.43 -1.96 -0.02
CA ARG A 231 -5.81 -1.91 1.31
C ARG A 231 -6.60 -1.04 2.27
N LEU A 232 -6.90 -1.56 3.45
CA LEU A 232 -7.51 -0.82 4.57
C LEU A 232 -6.61 -0.87 5.81
N SER A 233 -6.76 0.09 6.72
CA SER A 233 -6.09 0.08 8.03
C SER A 233 -7.11 0.41 9.11
N PRO A 234 -7.87 -0.57 9.61
CA PRO A 234 -9.07 -0.29 10.41
C PRO A 234 -8.79 0.11 11.87
N ASN A 235 -7.58 -0.15 12.37
CA ASN A 235 -7.25 0.03 13.78
C ASN A 235 -6.39 1.27 14.05
N GLY A 236 -6.90 2.13 14.95
CA GLY A 236 -6.19 3.26 15.54
C GLY A 236 -6.02 4.48 14.64
N GLU A 237 -5.41 5.50 15.24
CA GLU A 237 -5.01 6.73 14.59
C GLU A 237 -3.76 6.53 13.71
N VAL A 238 -3.81 7.03 12.48
CA VAL A 238 -2.66 7.10 11.58
C VAL A 238 -2.66 8.44 10.84
N GLN A 239 -1.58 9.21 10.97
CA GLN A 239 -1.37 10.49 10.27
C GLN A 239 -2.48 11.55 10.53
N GLY A 240 -2.91 11.61 11.78
CA GLY A 240 -3.98 12.45 12.32
C GLY A 240 -5.38 12.01 11.89
N VAL A 241 -5.54 10.82 11.32
CA VAL A 241 -6.83 10.30 10.89
C VAL A 241 -7.22 9.14 11.81
N ASN A 242 -8.39 9.24 12.45
CA ASN A 242 -8.98 8.22 13.32
C ASN A 242 -10.50 8.24 13.18
N ASP A 243 -11.17 7.15 13.57
CA ASP A 243 -12.62 7.05 13.52
C ASP A 243 -13.22 6.89 14.91
N SER A 244 -14.36 7.54 15.19
CA SER A 244 -15.04 7.39 16.47
C SER A 244 -15.74 6.03 16.66
N ASN A 245 -16.05 5.33 15.57
CA ASN A 245 -16.73 4.03 15.61
C ASN A 245 -16.28 3.12 14.44
N PRO A 246 -15.04 2.62 14.49
CA PRO A 246 -14.40 1.97 13.34
C PRO A 246 -15.01 0.62 12.97
N VAL A 247 -15.56 -0.13 13.92
CA VAL A 247 -16.12 -1.47 13.61
C VAL A 247 -17.27 -1.38 12.59
N PRO A 248 -18.36 -0.61 12.82
CA PRO A 248 -19.41 -0.43 11.81
C PRO A 248 -18.92 0.19 10.50
N LEU A 249 -17.99 1.15 10.55
CA LEU A 249 -17.44 1.79 9.35
C LEU A 249 -16.73 0.77 8.45
N PHE A 250 -15.79 0.01 9.01
CA PHE A 250 -14.99 -0.93 8.24
C PHE A 250 -15.73 -2.22 7.91
N GLU A 251 -16.75 -2.62 8.68
CA GLU A 251 -17.70 -3.66 8.28
C GLU A 251 -18.48 -3.23 7.03
N ALA A 252 -19.01 -2.00 6.99
CA ALA A 252 -19.69 -1.47 5.81
C ALA A 252 -18.76 -1.32 4.60
N ALA A 253 -17.52 -0.87 4.81
CA ALA A 253 -16.51 -0.80 3.76
C ALA A 253 -16.18 -2.20 3.19
N ALA A 254 -15.99 -3.20 4.06
CA ALA A 254 -15.71 -4.57 3.65
C ALA A 254 -16.88 -5.20 2.88
N ALA A 255 -18.11 -4.98 3.33
CA ALA A 255 -19.31 -5.43 2.62
C ALA A 255 -19.43 -4.81 1.23
N ALA A 256 -19.20 -3.49 1.12
CA ALA A 256 -19.24 -2.81 -0.17
C ALA A 256 -18.15 -3.30 -1.15
N LEU A 257 -16.96 -3.65 -0.65
CA LEU A 257 -15.90 -4.25 -1.45
C LEU A 257 -16.20 -5.70 -1.85
N ASP A 258 -16.89 -6.47 -1.00
CA ASP A 258 -17.39 -7.81 -1.33
C ASP A 258 -18.43 -7.74 -2.46
N ASP A 259 -19.36 -6.80 -2.39
CA ASP A 259 -20.40 -6.59 -3.41
C ASP A 259 -19.80 -6.21 -4.77
N ILE A 260 -18.72 -5.40 -4.79
CA ILE A 260 -17.97 -5.07 -6.00
C ILE A 260 -17.18 -6.28 -6.52
N GLY A 261 -16.79 -7.21 -5.64
CA GLY A 261 -16.09 -8.44 -6.00
C GLY A 261 -14.58 -8.27 -6.23
N VAL A 262 -13.93 -7.35 -5.51
CA VAL A 262 -12.46 -7.16 -5.62
C VAL A 262 -11.70 -8.44 -5.27
N ALA A 263 -10.64 -8.72 -6.03
CA ALA A 263 -9.86 -9.97 -5.96
C ALA A 263 -9.25 -10.25 -4.58
N PHE A 264 -8.83 -9.21 -3.85
CA PHE A 264 -8.30 -9.36 -2.50
C PHE A 264 -8.41 -8.08 -1.67
N LEU A 265 -8.42 -8.25 -0.35
CA LEU A 265 -8.36 -7.17 0.64
C LEU A 265 -7.14 -7.38 1.54
N GLU A 266 -6.24 -6.39 1.63
CA GLU A 266 -5.16 -6.36 2.63
C GLU A 266 -5.55 -5.43 3.78
N MET A 267 -5.33 -5.87 5.02
CA MET A 267 -5.56 -5.05 6.20
C MET A 267 -4.30 -4.89 7.01
N ARG A 268 -3.88 -3.63 7.20
CA ARG A 268 -2.87 -3.28 8.19
C ARG A 268 -3.53 -3.12 9.55
N GLU A 269 -3.24 -4.01 10.47
CA GLU A 269 -3.87 -4.04 11.78
C GLU A 269 -2.81 -4.22 12.88
N PRO A 270 -2.36 -3.12 13.53
CA PRO A 270 -1.40 -3.21 14.62
C PRO A 270 -1.88 -4.13 15.75
N ARG A 271 -0.96 -4.94 16.29
CA ARG A 271 -1.22 -5.88 17.38
C ARG A 271 -0.77 -5.30 18.71
N ALA A 272 -1.40 -5.69 19.81
CA ALA A 272 -0.98 -5.30 21.15
C ALA A 272 0.48 -5.74 21.39
N GLY A 273 1.32 -4.84 21.90
CA GLY A 273 2.77 -5.09 22.05
C GLY A 273 3.56 -5.11 20.73
N GLY A 274 2.95 -4.67 19.63
CA GLY A 274 3.62 -4.49 18.35
C GLY A 274 4.70 -3.41 18.39
N THR A 275 5.54 -3.40 17.35
CA THR A 275 6.72 -2.53 17.25
C THR A 275 6.46 -1.22 16.51
N ARG A 276 5.31 -1.10 15.80
CA ARG A 276 4.92 0.10 15.05
C ARG A 276 3.42 0.36 15.16
N GLY A 277 3.06 1.14 16.18
CA GLY A 277 1.68 1.46 16.53
C GLY A 277 1.17 0.55 17.63
N GLU A 278 0.35 1.11 18.50
CA GLU A 278 -0.32 0.41 19.58
C GLU A 278 -1.83 0.57 19.34
N PRO A 279 -2.58 -0.54 19.22
CA PRO A 279 -4.01 -0.43 19.00
C PRO A 279 -4.67 0.16 20.25
N ASP A 280 -5.58 1.11 20.04
CA ASP A 280 -6.43 1.72 21.07
C ASP A 280 -7.71 0.91 21.34
N GLN A 281 -7.92 -0.17 20.57
CA GLN A 281 -9.13 -0.99 20.56
C GLN A 281 -8.83 -2.42 20.05
N PRO A 282 -9.73 -3.39 20.29
CA PRO A 282 -9.60 -4.73 19.73
C PRO A 282 -9.50 -4.77 18.19
N PRO A 283 -8.95 -5.85 17.61
CA PRO A 283 -8.97 -6.08 16.17
C PRO A 283 -10.35 -5.91 15.53
N VAL A 284 -10.40 -5.24 14.38
CA VAL A 284 -11.61 -4.99 13.60
C VAL A 284 -11.80 -6.07 12.53
N HIS A 285 -10.72 -6.73 12.08
CA HIS A 285 -10.79 -7.80 11.07
C HIS A 285 -11.83 -8.91 11.35
N PRO A 286 -12.15 -9.32 12.60
CA PRO A 286 -13.15 -10.36 12.82
C PRO A 286 -14.57 -9.95 12.41
N ALA A 287 -14.89 -8.65 12.45
CA ALA A 287 -16.16 -8.14 11.93
C ALA A 287 -16.16 -8.12 10.40
N MET A 288 -15.07 -7.63 9.80
CA MET A 288 -14.90 -7.55 8.35
C MET A 288 -14.91 -8.94 7.68
N ARG A 289 -14.26 -9.94 8.30
CA ARG A 289 -14.20 -11.32 7.78
C ARG A 289 -15.57 -11.99 7.69
N LYS A 290 -16.56 -11.57 8.50
CA LYS A 290 -17.94 -12.10 8.44
C LYS A 290 -18.69 -11.66 7.20
N VAL A 291 -18.37 -10.48 6.68
CA VAL A 291 -19.09 -9.85 5.55
C VAL A 291 -18.30 -9.91 4.24
N TYR A 292 -16.97 -9.93 4.31
CA TYR A 292 -16.10 -10.13 3.15
C TYR A 292 -15.80 -11.61 2.96
N ARG A 293 -16.08 -12.15 1.77
CA ARG A 293 -15.91 -13.57 1.39
C ARG A 293 -14.71 -13.80 0.48
N GLY A 294 -14.17 -12.75 -0.13
CA GLY A 294 -12.97 -12.80 -0.95
C GLY A 294 -11.70 -13.12 -0.15
N VAL A 295 -10.56 -13.06 -0.84
CA VAL A 295 -9.24 -13.34 -0.23
C VAL A 295 -8.82 -12.19 0.67
N LEU A 296 -8.57 -12.48 1.94
CA LEU A 296 -8.20 -11.47 2.94
C LEU A 296 -6.79 -11.71 3.46
N ALA A 297 -5.93 -10.70 3.37
CA ALA A 297 -4.58 -10.73 3.91
C ALA A 297 -4.45 -9.82 5.14
N LEU A 298 -3.84 -10.34 6.21
CA LEU A 298 -3.50 -9.55 7.39
C LEU A 298 -2.04 -9.09 7.34
N ASN A 299 -1.79 -7.93 7.94
CA ASN A 299 -0.48 -7.29 8.01
C ASN A 299 -0.28 -6.63 9.38
N SER A 300 0.99 -6.59 9.82
CA SER A 300 1.56 -5.94 11.01
C SER A 300 2.12 -6.95 12.02
N ASP A 301 3.46 -7.04 12.05
CA ASP A 301 4.23 -7.78 13.05
C ASP A 301 3.90 -9.27 13.18
N TYR A 302 3.62 -9.90 12.04
CA TYR A 302 3.57 -11.35 11.93
C TYR A 302 4.97 -11.96 11.81
N ASP A 303 5.14 -13.11 12.47
CA ASP A 303 6.21 -14.08 12.25
C ASP A 303 5.62 -15.37 11.67
N ALA A 304 6.45 -16.39 11.40
CA ALA A 304 5.97 -17.65 10.81
C ALA A 304 4.86 -18.32 11.63
N ALA A 305 5.03 -18.37 12.97
CA ALA A 305 4.11 -19.09 13.86
C ALA A 305 2.76 -18.38 13.96
N SER A 306 2.78 -17.07 14.21
CA SER A 306 1.56 -16.27 14.30
C SER A 306 0.87 -16.12 12.95
N ALA A 307 1.61 -16.11 11.85
CA ALA A 307 1.04 -16.10 10.50
C ALA A 307 0.29 -17.40 10.20
N GLN A 308 0.89 -18.56 10.51
CA GLN A 308 0.20 -19.85 10.33
C GLN A 308 -1.01 -19.97 11.26
N ALA A 309 -0.92 -19.50 12.50
CA ALA A 309 -2.03 -19.51 13.45
C ALA A 309 -3.25 -18.70 12.94
N ALA A 310 -3.03 -17.55 12.29
CA ALA A 310 -4.10 -16.76 11.69
C ALA A 310 -4.79 -17.49 10.51
N LEU A 311 -4.03 -18.25 9.70
CA LEU A 311 -4.60 -19.09 8.65
C LEU A 311 -5.40 -20.27 9.23
N ASP A 312 -4.87 -20.92 10.26
CA ASP A 312 -5.53 -22.05 10.93
C ASP A 312 -6.83 -21.62 11.62
N ALA A 313 -6.89 -20.39 12.14
CA ALA A 313 -8.09 -19.79 12.72
C ALA A 313 -9.12 -19.32 11.67
N GLY A 314 -8.75 -19.29 10.38
CA GLY A 314 -9.60 -18.75 9.32
C GLY A 314 -9.77 -17.23 9.37
N GLU A 315 -8.88 -16.53 10.08
CA GLU A 315 -8.87 -15.06 10.18
C GLU A 315 -8.35 -14.42 8.91
N ALA A 316 -7.44 -15.11 8.21
CA ALA A 316 -6.82 -14.68 6.98
C ALA A 316 -6.63 -15.83 5.99
N ASP A 317 -6.46 -15.46 4.73
CA ASP A 317 -6.10 -16.34 3.63
C ASP A 317 -4.62 -16.19 3.23
N ALA A 318 -4.02 -15.05 3.54
CA ALA A 318 -2.61 -14.76 3.33
C ALA A 318 -2.07 -13.77 4.38
N ILE A 319 -0.75 -13.63 4.47
CA ILE A 319 -0.10 -12.69 5.39
C ILE A 319 0.91 -11.85 4.63
N ALA A 320 0.79 -10.53 4.73
CA ALA A 320 1.72 -9.59 4.13
C ALA A 320 2.80 -9.17 5.14
N PHE A 321 4.05 -9.27 4.73
CA PHE A 321 5.22 -8.91 5.53
C PHE A 321 5.87 -7.65 4.97
N GLY A 322 6.11 -6.66 5.84
CA GLY A 322 6.71 -5.40 5.47
C GLY A 322 8.23 -5.41 5.67
N ARG A 323 8.67 -4.87 6.82
CA ARG A 323 10.09 -4.74 7.19
C ARG A 323 10.89 -6.03 7.08
N THR A 324 10.28 -7.16 7.41
CA THR A 324 10.93 -8.47 7.27
C THR A 324 11.34 -8.74 5.82
N PHE A 325 10.52 -8.36 4.84
CA PHE A 325 10.83 -8.46 3.41
C PHE A 325 11.86 -7.42 2.93
N LEU A 326 11.94 -6.25 3.59
CA LEU A 326 13.00 -5.29 3.28
C LEU A 326 14.37 -5.92 3.46
N ALA A 327 14.57 -6.60 4.60
CA ALA A 327 15.84 -7.21 4.94
C ALA A 327 16.05 -8.62 4.35
N ASN A 328 15.01 -9.34 3.94
CA ASN A 328 15.10 -10.74 3.53
C ASN A 328 14.48 -10.94 2.13
N PRO A 329 15.27 -10.93 1.05
CA PRO A 329 14.74 -11.10 -0.31
C PRO A 329 14.10 -12.49 -0.54
N ASP A 330 14.60 -13.50 0.17
CA ASP A 330 14.19 -14.91 0.13
C ASP A 330 13.30 -15.30 1.34
N LEU A 331 12.56 -14.33 1.90
CA LEU A 331 11.76 -14.53 3.12
C LEU A 331 10.89 -15.80 3.12
N PRO A 332 10.13 -16.15 2.05
CA PRO A 332 9.31 -17.36 2.06
C PRO A 332 10.10 -18.64 2.35
N ARG A 333 11.32 -18.75 1.81
CA ARG A 333 12.21 -19.90 2.09
C ARG A 333 12.65 -19.89 3.56
N ARG A 334 13.06 -18.74 4.08
CA ARG A 334 13.49 -18.61 5.48
C ARG A 334 12.40 -19.01 6.45
N LEU A 335 11.16 -18.58 6.19
CA LEU A 335 10.01 -18.95 7.01
C LEU A 335 9.71 -20.46 6.93
N ARG A 336 9.86 -21.08 5.74
CA ARG A 336 9.64 -22.51 5.53
C ARG A 336 10.66 -23.38 6.25
N GLU A 337 11.92 -22.99 6.18
CA GLU A 337 13.05 -23.78 6.67
C GLU A 337 13.49 -23.38 8.09
N GLY A 338 12.90 -22.33 8.67
CA GLY A 338 13.28 -21.80 9.98
C GLY A 338 14.68 -21.18 9.98
N LEU A 339 15.10 -20.57 8.87
CA LEU A 339 16.43 -19.98 8.74
C LEU A 339 16.52 -18.62 9.45
N PRO A 340 17.72 -18.20 9.91
CA PRO A 340 17.93 -16.89 10.50
C PRO A 340 17.49 -15.77 9.57
N LEU A 341 16.85 -14.74 10.13
CA LEU A 341 16.48 -13.52 9.39
C LEU A 341 17.61 -12.50 9.46
N ASN A 342 17.83 -11.78 8.37
CA ASN A 342 18.76 -10.66 8.31
C ASN A 342 18.30 -9.55 9.28
N PRO A 343 19.24 -8.87 9.98
CA PRO A 343 18.92 -7.69 10.76
C PRO A 343 18.45 -6.55 9.85
N GLN A 344 17.54 -5.73 10.35
CA GLN A 344 17.06 -4.54 9.64
C GLN A 344 18.07 -3.39 9.78
N ARG A 345 18.31 -2.67 8.68
CA ARG A 345 19.04 -1.39 8.65
C ARG A 345 18.04 -0.25 8.40
N GLU A 346 17.33 0.17 9.45
CA GLU A 346 16.24 1.15 9.36
C GLU A 346 16.72 2.51 8.82
N GLU A 347 17.95 2.88 9.15
CA GLU A 347 18.61 4.10 8.69
C GLU A 347 18.74 4.18 7.16
N LEU A 348 18.65 3.05 6.46
CA LEU A 348 18.74 2.95 4.99
C LEU A 348 17.38 2.73 4.31
N PHE A 349 16.27 2.76 5.06
CA PHE A 349 14.95 2.50 4.46
C PHE A 349 14.59 3.56 3.41
N TYR A 350 14.81 4.84 3.72
CA TYR A 350 14.38 5.98 2.92
C TYR A 350 15.57 6.82 2.40
N VAL A 351 16.64 6.16 1.97
CA VAL A 351 17.80 6.77 1.32
C VAL A 351 17.90 6.30 -0.13
N GLY A 352 18.59 7.08 -0.97
CA GLY A 352 18.84 6.72 -2.37
C GLY A 352 19.91 5.63 -2.52
N GLY A 353 20.00 5.04 -3.71
CA GLY A 353 21.04 4.06 -4.04
C GLY A 353 20.73 2.60 -3.65
N ALA A 354 21.72 1.74 -3.85
CA ALA A 354 21.62 0.29 -3.71
C ALA A 354 21.82 -0.22 -2.27
N GLU A 355 22.50 0.55 -1.43
CA GLU A 355 22.77 0.18 -0.03
C GLU A 355 21.47 0.15 0.79
N GLY A 356 21.30 -0.89 1.61
CA GLY A 356 20.06 -1.14 2.34
C GLY A 356 18.86 -1.42 1.44
N TYR A 357 19.09 -1.76 0.17
CA TYR A 357 18.07 -2.00 -0.84
C TYR A 357 18.22 -3.37 -1.48
N THR A 358 19.30 -3.56 -2.24
CA THR A 358 19.59 -4.75 -3.04
C THR A 358 20.80 -5.54 -2.52
N ASP A 359 21.40 -5.10 -1.42
CA ASP A 359 22.61 -5.65 -0.80
C ASP A 359 22.32 -6.49 0.46
N TYR A 360 21.04 -6.78 0.75
CA TYR A 360 20.70 -7.76 1.77
C TYR A 360 20.97 -9.18 1.25
N PRO A 361 21.82 -9.97 1.93
CA PRO A 361 22.20 -11.28 1.43
C PRO A 361 21.05 -12.29 1.54
N THR A 362 20.93 -13.18 0.57
CA THR A 362 20.13 -14.41 0.66
C THR A 362 20.70 -15.37 1.71
N ALA A 363 19.94 -16.39 2.10
CA ALA A 363 20.41 -17.37 3.07
C ALA A 363 21.63 -18.16 2.54
N ASP A 364 21.67 -18.44 1.23
CA ASP A 364 22.80 -19.14 0.61
C ASP A 364 24.07 -18.26 0.61
N GLU A 365 23.94 -16.96 0.34
CA GLU A 365 25.08 -16.03 0.40
C GLU A 365 25.63 -15.90 1.84
N LEU A 366 24.77 -15.89 2.86
CA LEU A 366 25.21 -15.90 4.26
C LEU A 366 25.94 -17.19 4.64
N ALA A 367 25.45 -18.34 4.15
CA ALA A 367 26.09 -19.63 4.39
C ALA A 367 27.49 -19.68 3.76
N LEU A 368 27.66 -19.13 2.56
CA LEU A 368 28.95 -19.01 1.88
C LEU A 368 29.92 -18.05 2.57
N GLN A 369 29.42 -16.97 3.20
CA GLN A 369 30.27 -16.02 3.95
C GLN A 369 30.73 -16.55 5.32
N SER A 370 30.03 -17.54 5.86
CA SER A 370 30.30 -18.13 7.18
C SER A 370 31.16 -19.40 7.10
N ALA A 371 31.40 -19.91 5.89
CA ALA A 371 32.25 -21.06 5.58
C ALA A 371 33.67 -20.59 5.23
#